data_AF-A0A7W9ZKU5-F1
#
_entry.id   AF-A0A7W9ZKU5-F1
#
_cell.length_a   1.000
_cell.length_b   1.000
_cell.length_c   1.000
_cell.angle_alpha   90.00
_cell.angle_beta   90.00
_cell.angle_gamma   90.00
#
_symmetry.space_group_name_H-M   'P 1'
#
loop_
_entity.id
_entity.type
_entity.pdbx_description
1 polymer ?
#
loop_
_entity_poly.entity_id
_entity_poly.type
_entity_poly.pdbx_seq_one_letter_code
_entity_poly.pdbx_strand_id
1 'polypeptide(L)'
;MIFKNRKEEYIFLFKKGLKDLDIAQILGVSESFVAKARNKYFKSSDSVCKKNPFPIDSAGENIANVSFNEDNFNNLVLLATKKACELENAKNESEKLFYEIVCSFIDSHNKYKNLSLASIKKESLILDLKISKLQGEISFNKKRGLNSQESLERELADRIQEREEIEKKIITICMREDFDALVKLKSVLSSKNLKLE
;
A
#
# COMPACT_ATOMS: atom_id res chain seq x y z
N MET A 1 -14.03 6.86 0.47
CA MET A 1 -13.97 7.25 -0.96
C MET A 1 -13.08 8.49 -1.03
N ILE A 2 -11.89 8.40 -1.62
CA ILE A 2 -10.99 9.57 -1.72
C ILE A 2 -11.24 10.19 -3.09
N PHE A 3 -11.95 11.32 -3.13
CA PHE A 3 -12.15 12.06 -4.37
C PHE A 3 -10.87 12.81 -4.72
N LYS A 4 -10.23 12.47 -5.85
CA LYS A 4 -9.04 13.20 -6.34
C LYS A 4 -9.38 14.59 -6.89
N ASN A 5 -10.67 14.89 -7.08
CA ASN A 5 -11.16 16.12 -7.68
C ASN A 5 -12.33 16.70 -6.87
N ARG A 6 -12.17 17.92 -6.35
CA ARG A 6 -13.24 18.64 -5.62
C ARG A 6 -14.53 18.75 -6.43
N LYS A 7 -14.47 18.85 -7.77
CA LYS A 7 -15.66 18.93 -8.63
C LYS A 7 -16.53 17.67 -8.53
N GLU A 8 -15.91 16.50 -8.52
CA GLU A 8 -16.63 15.20 -8.45
C GLU A 8 -17.29 15.02 -7.08
N GLU A 9 -16.60 15.47 -6.03
CA GLU A 9 -17.11 15.49 -4.67
C GLU A 9 -18.37 16.37 -4.53
N TYR A 10 -18.34 17.59 -5.08
CA TYR A 10 -19.54 18.45 -5.16
C TYR A 10 -20.68 17.79 -5.92
N ILE A 11 -20.43 17.23 -7.11
CA ILE A 11 -21.47 16.58 -7.94
C ILE A 11 -22.07 15.39 -7.20
N PHE A 12 -21.26 14.58 -6.52
CA PHE A 12 -21.73 13.45 -5.73
C PHE A 12 -22.68 13.91 -4.61
N LEU A 13 -22.29 14.93 -3.85
CA LEU A 13 -23.09 15.46 -2.75
C LEU A 13 -24.39 16.13 -3.23
N PHE A 14 -24.36 16.83 -4.37
CA PHE A 14 -25.57 17.40 -4.98
C PHE A 14 -26.56 16.31 -5.42
N LYS A 15 -26.07 15.21 -6.02
CA LYS A 15 -26.91 14.07 -6.43
C LYS A 15 -27.54 13.34 -5.24
N LYS A 16 -26.97 13.46 -4.04
CA LYS A 16 -27.55 12.94 -2.80
C LYS A 16 -28.65 13.83 -2.21
N GLY A 17 -28.96 14.96 -2.83
CA GLY A 17 -30.05 15.84 -2.43
C GLY A 17 -29.78 16.66 -1.16
N LEU A 18 -28.52 16.73 -0.71
CA LEU A 18 -28.13 17.49 0.48
C LEU A 18 -28.29 19.01 0.25
N LYS A 19 -28.59 19.74 1.34
CA LYS A 19 -28.71 21.21 1.31
C LYS A 19 -27.32 21.84 1.26
N ASP A 20 -27.24 23.08 0.77
CA ASP A 20 -25.96 23.78 0.60
C ASP A 20 -25.23 24.00 1.93
N LEU A 21 -25.97 24.23 3.02
CA LEU A 21 -25.44 24.31 4.37
C LEU A 21 -24.78 23.00 4.83
N ASP A 22 -25.43 21.86 4.60
CA ASP A 22 -24.91 20.54 5.02
C ASP A 22 -23.65 20.19 4.21
N ILE A 23 -23.65 20.48 2.91
CA ILE A 23 -22.49 20.30 2.03
C ILE A 23 -21.34 21.23 2.45
N ALA A 24 -21.65 22.46 2.84
CA ALA A 24 -20.67 23.43 3.33
C ALA A 24 -19.95 22.92 4.59
N GLN A 25 -20.71 22.33 5.52
CA GLN A 25 -20.15 21.71 6.73
C GLN A 25 -19.30 20.49 6.41
N ILE A 26 -19.77 19.59 5.53
CA ILE A 26 -19.03 18.39 5.11
C ILE A 26 -17.70 18.75 4.43
N LEU A 27 -17.69 19.80 3.62
CA LEU A 27 -16.52 20.21 2.83
C LEU A 27 -15.67 21.30 3.48
N GLY A 28 -16.07 21.82 4.64
CA GLY A 28 -15.37 22.91 5.34
C GLY A 28 -15.29 24.21 4.53
N VAL A 29 -16.33 24.56 3.78
CA VAL A 29 -16.42 25.79 2.98
C VAL A 29 -17.64 26.62 3.37
N SER A 30 -17.72 27.87 2.91
CA SER A 30 -18.94 28.66 3.11
C SER A 30 -20.09 28.17 2.23
N GLU A 31 -21.33 28.28 2.72
CA GLU A 31 -22.55 27.98 1.96
C GLU A 31 -22.62 28.72 0.63
N SER A 32 -22.17 29.98 0.60
CA SER A 32 -22.08 30.80 -0.62
C SER A 32 -21.17 30.18 -1.69
N PHE A 33 -20.12 29.48 -1.27
CA PHE A 33 -19.19 28.79 -2.17
C PHE A 33 -19.82 27.52 -2.74
N VAL A 34 -20.60 26.79 -1.93
CA VAL A 34 -21.38 25.64 -2.36
C VAL A 34 -22.45 26.05 -3.37
N ALA A 35 -23.19 27.14 -3.12
CA ALA A 35 -24.19 27.67 -4.04
C ALA A 35 -23.57 28.06 -5.41
N LYS A 36 -22.38 28.67 -5.40
CA LYS A 36 -21.59 28.93 -6.62
C LYS A 36 -21.21 27.64 -7.33
N ALA A 37 -20.75 26.62 -6.59
CA ALA A 37 -20.40 25.31 -7.15
C ALA A 37 -21.63 24.59 -7.74
N ARG A 38 -22.80 24.66 -7.08
CA ARG A 38 -24.07 24.09 -7.57
C ARG A 38 -24.48 24.74 -8.88
N ASN A 39 -24.43 26.06 -8.96
CA ASN A 39 -24.72 26.78 -10.20
C ASN A 39 -23.72 26.47 -11.32
N LYS A 40 -22.44 26.24 -10.99
CA LYS A 40 -21.38 25.97 -11.97
C LYS A 40 -21.35 24.53 -12.48
N TYR A 41 -21.66 23.56 -11.62
CA TYR A 41 -21.45 22.13 -11.91
C TYR A 41 -22.73 21.30 -11.99
N PHE A 42 -23.81 21.74 -11.36
CA PHE A 42 -25.08 20.99 -11.30
C PHE A 42 -26.13 21.51 -12.30
N LYS A 43 -26.00 22.75 -12.79
CA LYS A 43 -26.94 23.33 -13.78
C LYS A 43 -26.61 23.00 -15.25
N SER A 44 -25.48 22.35 -15.55
CA SER A 44 -25.05 22.07 -16.93
C SER A 44 -25.43 20.68 -17.45
N SER A 45 -26.24 19.90 -16.73
CA SER A 45 -26.80 18.64 -17.21
C SER A 45 -28.22 18.49 -16.65
N ASP A 46 -29.17 18.30 -17.55
CA ASP A 46 -30.60 18.03 -17.33
C ASP A 46 -31.50 19.24 -17.11
N SER A 47 -31.84 19.86 -18.24
CA SER A 47 -33.05 20.62 -18.46
C SER A 47 -34.30 19.73 -18.33
N VAL A 48 -34.60 19.20 -17.15
CA VAL A 48 -35.95 18.69 -16.82
C VAL A 48 -36.22 18.93 -15.34
N CYS A 49 -36.64 20.15 -15.00
CA CYS A 49 -37.68 20.31 -13.98
C CYS A 49 -38.38 21.64 -14.23
N LYS A 50 -39.54 21.57 -14.86
CA LYS A 50 -40.47 22.68 -14.98
C LYS A 50 -40.72 23.19 -13.55
N LYS A 51 -40.47 24.49 -13.34
CA LYS A 51 -41.01 25.21 -12.19
C LYS A 51 -42.52 25.07 -12.26
N ASN A 52 -43.11 24.24 -11.42
CA ASN A 52 -44.49 24.45 -11.02
C ASN A 52 -44.46 25.59 -10.00
N PRO A 53 -45.05 26.76 -10.27
CA PRO A 53 -45.27 27.74 -9.24
C PRO A 53 -46.42 27.21 -8.37
N PHE A 54 -46.11 26.75 -7.17
CA PHE A 54 -47.14 26.58 -6.16
C PHE A 54 -47.75 27.97 -5.87
N PRO A 55 -49.08 28.10 -5.81
CA PRO A 55 -49.71 29.36 -5.42
C PRO A 55 -49.33 29.69 -3.98
N ILE A 56 -48.93 30.94 -3.76
CA ILE A 56 -48.79 31.53 -2.43
C ILE A 56 -50.22 31.78 -1.95
N ASP A 57 -50.79 30.81 -1.23
CA ASP A 57 -51.91 31.08 -0.34
C ASP A 57 -51.36 31.33 1.06
N SER A 58 -51.38 32.61 1.42
CA SER A 58 -51.25 33.13 2.76
C SER A 58 -52.40 32.62 3.63
N ALA A 59 -52.18 31.51 4.33
CA ALA A 59 -52.95 31.13 5.50
C ALA A 59 -51.96 30.59 6.53
N GLY A 60 -52.03 31.10 7.75
CA GLY A 60 -51.13 30.72 8.84
C GLY A 60 -51.25 29.24 9.16
N GLU A 61 -50.40 28.42 8.57
CA GLU A 61 -50.12 27.10 9.10
C GLU A 61 -49.21 27.28 10.30
N ASN A 62 -49.83 27.17 11.47
CA ASN A 62 -49.17 26.73 12.69
C ASN A 62 -48.04 25.78 12.30
N ILE A 63 -46.81 26.10 12.69
CA ILE A 63 -45.72 25.14 12.73
C ILE A 63 -46.22 24.05 13.68
N ALA A 64 -46.93 23.06 13.13
CA ALA A 64 -47.23 21.84 13.82
C ALA A 64 -45.85 21.34 14.21
N ASN A 65 -45.57 21.35 15.51
CA ASN A 65 -44.46 20.62 16.09
C ASN A 65 -44.66 19.17 15.63
N VAL A 66 -44.09 18.82 14.48
CA VAL A 66 -44.03 17.45 13.98
C VAL A 66 -43.33 16.71 15.11
N SER A 67 -44.10 15.92 15.86
CA SER A 67 -43.56 15.21 17.02
C SER A 67 -42.38 14.40 16.55
N PHE A 68 -41.22 14.61 17.16
CA PHE A 68 -40.03 13.84 16.87
C PHE A 68 -40.37 12.35 16.97
N ASN A 69 -40.36 11.65 15.84
CA ASN A 69 -40.61 10.22 15.81
C ASN A 69 -39.31 9.52 16.20
N GLU A 70 -39.16 9.31 17.51
CA GLU A 70 -38.01 8.69 18.13
C GLU A 70 -37.73 7.29 17.56
N ASP A 71 -38.78 6.54 17.18
CA ASP A 71 -38.64 5.22 16.56
C ASP A 71 -38.00 5.31 15.16
N ASN A 72 -38.37 6.31 14.35
CA ASN A 72 -37.73 6.54 13.05
C ASN A 72 -36.26 6.95 13.21
N PHE A 73 -35.94 7.79 14.19
CA PHE A 73 -34.56 8.17 14.48
C PHE A 73 -33.74 6.97 14.96
N ASN A 74 -34.25 6.19 15.90
CA ASN A 74 -33.59 4.99 16.42
C ASN A 74 -33.34 3.95 15.32
N ASN A 75 -34.30 3.76 14.40
CA ASN A 75 -34.12 2.90 13.23
C ASN A 75 -33.01 3.40 12.28
N LEU A 76 -32.92 4.71 12.07
CA LEU A 76 -31.83 5.31 11.28
C LEU A 76 -30.47 5.14 11.96
N VAL A 77 -30.39 5.35 13.29
CA VAL A 77 -29.16 5.12 14.06
C VAL A 77 -28.75 3.65 13.97
N LEU A 78 -29.69 2.71 14.11
CA LEU A 78 -29.41 1.28 13.98
C LEU A 78 -28.89 0.93 12.57
N LEU A 79 -29.53 1.46 11.52
CA LEU A 79 -29.10 1.24 10.14
C LEU A 79 -27.70 1.83 9.87
N ALA A 80 -27.45 3.05 10.34
CA ALA A 80 -26.16 3.72 10.23
C ALA A 80 -25.07 2.92 10.95
N THR A 81 -25.37 2.43 12.15
CA THR A 81 -24.46 1.61 12.97
C THR A 81 -24.14 0.30 12.25
N LYS A 82 -25.16 -0.39 11.72
CA LYS A 82 -24.97 -1.62 10.94
C LYS A 82 -24.08 -1.37 9.72
N LYS A 83 -24.31 -0.27 8.99
CA LYS A 83 -23.50 0.09 7.82
C LYS A 83 -22.07 0.48 8.20
N ALA A 84 -21.86 1.12 9.35
CA ALA A 84 -20.53 1.40 9.87
C ALA A 84 -19.78 0.10 10.19
N CYS A 85 -20.43 -0.86 10.85
CA CYS A 85 -19.84 -2.17 11.13
C CYS A 85 -19.51 -2.95 9.84
N GLU A 86 -20.43 -2.97 8.86
CA GLU A 86 -20.19 -3.61 7.56
C GLU A 86 -18.98 -2.99 6.84
N LEU A 87 -18.82 -1.66 6.91
CA LEU A 87 -17.70 -0.94 6.31
C LEU A 87 -16.37 -1.27 7.02
N GLU A 88 -16.36 -1.31 8.36
CA GLU A 88 -15.15 -1.66 9.11
C GLU A 88 -14.70 -3.10 8.81
N ASN A 89 -15.66 -4.04 8.71
CA ASN A 89 -15.35 -5.41 8.33
C ASN A 89 -14.78 -5.50 6.90
N ALA A 90 -15.38 -4.79 5.94
CA ALA A 90 -14.88 -4.75 4.57
C ALA A 90 -13.46 -4.15 4.48
N LYS A 91 -13.19 -3.11 5.28
CA LYS A 91 -11.86 -2.52 5.41
C LYS A 91 -10.86 -3.54 5.96
N ASN A 92 -11.19 -4.22 7.05
CA ASN A 92 -10.32 -5.22 7.67
C ASN A 92 -10.00 -6.39 6.72
N GLU A 93 -11.00 -6.90 5.99
CA GLU A 93 -10.77 -7.95 4.99
C GLU A 93 -9.93 -7.45 3.81
N SER A 94 -10.12 -6.20 3.37
CA SER A 94 -9.27 -5.60 2.34
C SER A 94 -7.82 -5.47 2.79
N GLU A 95 -7.57 -5.05 4.03
CA GLU A 95 -6.22 -4.96 4.59
C GLU A 95 -5.57 -6.34 4.70
N LYS A 96 -6.32 -7.33 5.18
CA LYS A 96 -5.84 -8.72 5.27
C LYS A 96 -5.43 -9.26 3.90
N LEU A 97 -6.29 -9.12 2.89
CA LEU A 97 -6.00 -9.57 1.52
C LEU A 97 -4.79 -8.82 0.93
N PHE A 98 -4.66 -7.53 1.22
CA PHE A 98 -3.49 -6.76 0.80
C PHE A 98 -2.20 -7.35 1.38
N TYR A 99 -2.15 -7.59 2.69
CA TYR A 99 -0.96 -8.18 3.33
C TYR A 99 -0.69 -9.60 2.87
N GLU A 100 -1.72 -10.41 2.62
CA GLU A 100 -1.56 -11.76 2.09
C GLU A 100 -0.88 -11.76 0.71
N ILE A 101 -1.27 -10.83 -0.16
CA ILE A 101 -0.64 -10.62 -1.48
C ILE A 101 0.81 -10.15 -1.31
N VAL A 102 1.07 -9.19 -0.42
CA VAL A 102 2.42 -8.67 -0.17
C VAL A 102 3.35 -9.79 0.33
N CYS A 103 2.91 -10.57 1.33
CA CYS A 103 3.69 -11.70 1.84
C CYS A 103 3.95 -12.75 0.76
N SER A 104 2.94 -13.11 -0.03
CA SER A 104 3.08 -14.05 -1.13
C SER A 104 4.08 -13.59 -2.18
N PHE A 105 4.09 -12.29 -2.49
CA PHE A 105 5.08 -11.68 -3.39
C PHE A 105 6.50 -11.76 -2.80
N ILE A 106 6.67 -11.36 -1.55
CA ILE A 106 7.97 -11.40 -0.85
C ILE A 106 8.52 -12.84 -0.83
N ASP A 107 7.68 -13.82 -0.51
CA ASP A 107 8.08 -15.23 -0.48
C ASP A 107 8.49 -15.75 -1.85
N SER A 108 7.71 -15.43 -2.89
CA SER A 108 8.02 -15.82 -4.27
C SER A 108 9.33 -15.18 -4.76
N HIS A 109 9.52 -13.90 -4.48
CA HIS A 109 10.76 -13.17 -4.80
C HIS A 109 11.96 -13.77 -4.08
N ASN A 110 11.83 -14.07 -2.78
CA ASN A 110 12.89 -14.71 -2.00
C ASN A 110 13.24 -16.10 -2.52
N LYS A 111 12.25 -16.91 -2.93
CA LYS A 111 12.48 -18.20 -3.59
C LYS A 111 13.27 -18.03 -4.88
N TYR A 112 12.84 -17.10 -5.74
CA TYR A 112 13.53 -16.80 -6.99
C TYR A 112 14.97 -16.33 -6.75
N LYS A 113 15.17 -15.38 -5.83
CA LYS A 113 16.51 -14.89 -5.43
C LYS A 113 17.40 -16.03 -4.92
N ASN A 114 16.87 -16.96 -4.14
CA ASN A 114 17.62 -18.13 -3.69
C ASN A 114 18.02 -19.07 -4.83
N LEU A 115 17.19 -19.23 -5.86
CA LEU A 115 17.54 -20.00 -7.05
C LEU A 115 18.66 -19.30 -7.86
N SER A 116 18.55 -17.98 -8.07
CA SER A 116 19.57 -17.17 -8.74
C SER A 116 20.94 -17.27 -8.02
N LEU A 117 20.92 -17.32 -6.68
CA LEU A 117 22.11 -17.42 -5.85
C LEU A 117 22.61 -18.86 -5.60
N ALA A 118 21.93 -19.90 -6.10
CA ALA A 118 22.21 -21.28 -5.70
C ALA A 118 23.64 -21.73 -6.03
N SER A 119 24.13 -21.43 -7.25
CA SER A 119 25.48 -21.81 -7.68
C SER A 119 26.55 -21.11 -6.85
N ILE A 120 26.45 -19.79 -6.71
CA ILE A 120 27.46 -18.99 -6.01
C ILE A 120 27.48 -19.28 -4.49
N LYS A 121 26.33 -19.58 -3.88
CA LYS A 121 26.28 -20.06 -2.49
C LYS A 121 26.97 -21.42 -2.34
N LYS A 122 26.80 -22.32 -3.31
CA LYS A 122 27.50 -23.62 -3.32
C LYS A 122 29.01 -23.44 -3.46
N GLU A 123 29.46 -22.54 -4.34
CA GLU A 123 30.87 -22.18 -4.49
C GLU A 123 31.46 -21.62 -3.18
N SER A 124 30.74 -20.71 -2.51
CA SER A 124 31.12 -20.19 -1.19
C SER A 124 31.29 -21.30 -0.17
N LEU A 125 30.33 -22.24 -0.07
CA LEU A 125 30.40 -23.34 0.89
C LEU A 125 31.59 -24.27 0.61
N ILE A 126 31.87 -24.57 -0.67
CA ILE A 126 33.03 -25.37 -1.06
C ILE A 126 34.32 -24.66 -0.62
N LEU A 127 34.38 -23.33 -0.77
CA LEU A 127 35.52 -22.54 -0.37
C LEU A 127 35.69 -22.49 1.15
N ASP A 128 34.60 -22.33 1.90
CA ASP A 128 34.61 -22.36 3.38
C ASP A 128 35.13 -23.71 3.92
N LEU A 129 34.77 -24.82 3.26
CA LEU A 129 35.30 -26.15 3.58
C LEU A 129 36.81 -26.26 3.31
N LYS A 130 37.29 -25.69 2.20
CA LYS A 130 38.73 -25.64 1.87
C LYS A 130 39.51 -24.80 2.88
N ILE A 131 39.00 -23.62 3.23
CA ILE A 131 39.57 -22.74 4.26
C ILE A 131 39.64 -23.48 5.60
N SER A 132 38.55 -24.12 6.02
CA SER A 132 38.50 -24.88 7.27
C SER A 132 39.52 -26.02 7.29
N LYS A 133 39.69 -26.73 6.16
CA LYS A 133 40.69 -27.80 6.03
C LYS A 133 42.12 -27.26 6.15
N LEU A 134 42.45 -26.16 5.47
CA LEU A 134 43.76 -25.51 5.53
C LEU A 134 44.08 -25.01 6.95
N GLN A 135 43.10 -24.37 7.60
CA GLN A 135 43.23 -23.95 9.00
C GLN A 135 43.50 -25.13 9.93
N GLY A 136 42.78 -26.25 9.74
CA GLY A 136 43.00 -27.48 10.48
C GLY A 136 44.41 -28.03 10.29
N GLU A 137 44.90 -28.09 9.06
CA GLU A 137 46.25 -28.58 8.73
C GLU A 137 47.36 -27.71 9.31
N ILE A 138 47.22 -26.38 9.22
CA ILE A 138 48.14 -25.41 9.84
C ILE A 138 48.16 -25.61 11.35
N SER A 139 46.99 -25.71 11.99
CA SER A 139 46.92 -25.90 13.44
C SER A 139 47.54 -27.22 13.90
N PHE A 140 47.41 -28.28 13.10
CA PHE A 140 47.95 -29.59 13.38
C PHE A 140 49.48 -29.63 13.25
N ASN A 141 50.02 -29.02 12.20
CA ASN A 141 51.46 -28.96 11.98
C ASN A 141 52.16 -28.09 13.03
N LYS A 142 51.52 -26.99 13.47
CA LYS A 142 51.98 -26.19 14.62
C LYS A 142 52.09 -27.03 15.90
N LYS A 143 51.10 -27.90 16.18
CA LYS A 143 51.15 -28.82 17.33
C LYS A 143 52.27 -29.86 17.24
N ARG A 144 52.71 -30.21 16.03
CA ARG A 144 53.83 -31.13 15.78
C ARG A 144 55.20 -30.46 15.77
N GLY A 145 55.28 -29.13 15.96
CA GLY A 145 56.54 -28.38 15.93
C GLY A 145 57.09 -28.11 14.52
N LEU A 146 56.27 -28.28 13.48
CA LEU A 146 56.63 -27.95 12.10
C LEU A 146 56.35 -26.45 11.87
N ASN A 147 57.40 -25.63 11.99
CA ASN A 147 57.25 -24.16 12.07
C ASN A 147 57.32 -23.42 10.71
N SER A 148 57.66 -24.11 9.62
CA SER A 148 57.69 -23.50 8.27
C SER A 148 56.48 -23.99 7.47
N GLN A 149 55.46 -23.13 7.38
CA GLN A 149 54.22 -23.39 6.63
C GLN A 149 53.83 -22.22 5.72
N GLU A 150 54.80 -21.40 5.31
CA GLU A 150 54.54 -20.16 4.55
C GLU A 150 53.70 -20.39 3.28
N SER A 151 53.85 -21.53 2.62
CA SER A 151 53.04 -21.88 1.45
C SER A 151 51.57 -22.09 1.80
N LEU A 152 51.27 -22.82 2.89
CA LEU A 152 49.91 -23.07 3.37
C LEU A 152 49.28 -21.80 3.93
N GLU A 153 50.06 -20.97 4.62
CA GLU A 153 49.58 -19.68 5.14
C GLU A 153 49.26 -18.70 4.00
N ARG A 154 50.07 -18.69 2.92
CA ARG A 154 49.78 -17.93 1.71
C ARG A 154 48.53 -18.46 0.99
N GLU A 155 48.42 -19.77 0.80
CA GLU A 155 47.23 -20.37 0.18
C GLU A 155 45.97 -20.05 1.00
N LEU A 156 46.05 -20.11 2.33
CA LEU A 156 44.93 -19.74 3.20
C LEU A 156 44.53 -18.27 2.99
N ALA A 157 45.49 -17.35 2.91
CA ALA A 157 45.22 -15.94 2.65
C ALA A 157 44.54 -15.73 1.29
N ASP A 158 45.04 -16.37 0.24
CA ASP A 158 44.47 -16.30 -1.12
C ASP A 158 43.01 -16.81 -1.12
N ARG A 159 42.74 -17.92 -0.42
CA ARG A 159 41.39 -18.50 -0.32
C ARG A 159 40.43 -17.61 0.47
N ILE A 160 40.91 -16.96 1.53
CA ILE A 160 40.11 -15.98 2.30
C ILE A 160 39.75 -14.79 1.42
N GLN A 161 40.71 -14.27 0.63
CA GLN A 161 40.44 -13.19 -0.31
C GLN A 161 39.42 -13.62 -1.39
N GLU A 162 39.56 -14.81 -1.96
CA GLU A 162 38.59 -15.38 -2.91
C GLU A 162 37.17 -15.45 -2.29
N ARG A 163 37.06 -15.80 -1.00
CA ARG A 163 35.79 -15.86 -0.27
C ARG A 163 35.17 -14.48 -0.09
N GLU A 164 35.97 -13.46 0.20
CA GLU A 164 35.50 -12.07 0.26
C GLU A 164 35.00 -11.56 -1.10
N GLU A 165 35.65 -11.95 -2.19
CA GLU A 165 35.19 -11.60 -3.54
C GLU A 165 33.85 -12.27 -3.88
N ILE A 166 33.67 -13.55 -3.51
CA ILE A 166 32.39 -14.25 -3.65
C ILE A 166 31.29 -13.55 -2.83
N GLU A 167 31.59 -13.13 -1.60
CA GLU A 167 30.64 -12.40 -0.75
C GLU A 167 30.19 -11.08 -1.40
N LYS A 168 31.13 -10.30 -1.94
CA LYS A 168 30.82 -9.08 -2.71
C LYS A 168 29.93 -9.36 -3.93
N LYS A 169 30.20 -10.46 -4.65
CA LYS A 169 29.37 -10.90 -5.80
C LYS A 169 27.96 -11.29 -5.36
N ILE A 170 27.81 -12.02 -4.25
CA ILE A 170 26.50 -12.37 -3.68
C ILE A 170 25.69 -11.12 -3.36
N ILE A 171 26.29 -10.14 -2.67
CA ILE A 171 25.63 -8.86 -2.35
C ILE A 171 25.19 -8.14 -3.62
N THR A 172 26.07 -8.08 -4.62
CA THR A 172 25.77 -7.43 -5.91
C THR A 172 24.60 -8.09 -6.64
N ILE A 173 24.54 -9.42 -6.65
CA ILE A 173 23.41 -10.16 -7.24
C ILE A 173 22.13 -9.88 -6.44
N CYS A 174 22.16 -9.94 -5.11
CA CYS A 174 21.01 -9.61 -4.27
C CYS A 174 20.44 -8.22 -4.60
N MET A 175 21.30 -7.20 -4.63
CA MET A 175 20.90 -5.82 -4.94
C MET A 175 20.29 -5.70 -6.33
N ARG A 176 20.87 -6.36 -7.33
CA ARG A 176 20.36 -6.35 -8.71
C ARG A 176 18.97 -6.97 -8.79
N GLU A 177 18.77 -8.15 -8.19
CA GLU A 177 17.49 -8.85 -8.21
C GLU A 177 16.40 -8.03 -7.50
N ASP A 178 16.73 -7.42 -6.36
CA ASP A 178 15.80 -6.55 -5.62
C ASP A 178 15.45 -5.29 -6.45
N PHE A 179 16.43 -4.68 -7.11
CA PHE A 179 16.20 -3.54 -8.01
C PHE A 179 15.31 -3.90 -9.20
N ASP A 180 15.60 -5.00 -9.89
CA ASP A 180 14.85 -5.45 -11.06
C ASP A 180 13.39 -5.79 -10.69
N ALA A 181 13.17 -6.38 -9.52
CA ALA A 181 11.83 -6.63 -8.99
C ALA A 181 11.06 -5.33 -8.75
N LEU A 182 11.69 -4.32 -8.15
CA LEU A 182 11.07 -3.01 -7.92
C LEU A 182 10.74 -2.29 -9.22
N VAL A 183 11.63 -2.33 -10.22
CA VAL A 183 11.39 -1.73 -11.54
C VAL A 183 10.19 -2.39 -12.23
N LYS A 184 10.12 -3.73 -12.21
CA LYS A 184 8.97 -4.48 -12.76
C LYS A 184 7.68 -4.15 -12.03
N LEU A 185 7.70 -4.10 -10.69
CA LEU A 185 6.53 -3.74 -9.89
C LEU A 185 6.04 -2.33 -10.23
N LYS A 186 6.96 -1.36 -10.31
CA LYS A 186 6.65 0.01 -10.73
C LYS A 186 6.03 0.05 -12.13
N SER A 187 6.53 -0.73 -13.08
CA SER A 187 5.97 -0.84 -14.43
C SER A 187 4.53 -1.38 -14.41
N VAL A 188 4.27 -2.44 -13.64
CA VAL A 188 2.92 -3.03 -13.50
C VAL A 188 1.96 -2.02 -12.87
N LEU A 189 2.36 -1.31 -11.82
CA LEU A 189 1.51 -0.30 -11.19
C LEU A 189 1.23 0.89 -12.11
N SER A 190 2.27 1.36 -12.82
CA SER A 190 2.13 2.45 -13.79
C SER A 190 1.16 2.08 -14.92
N SER A 191 1.20 0.84 -15.41
CA SER A 191 0.25 0.34 -16.42
C SER A 191 -1.21 0.35 -15.95
N LYS A 192 -1.43 0.36 -14.63
CA LYS A 192 -2.75 0.42 -13.98
C LYS A 192 -3.12 1.83 -13.49
N ASN A 193 -2.34 2.86 -13.84
CA ASN A 193 -2.49 4.23 -13.32
C ASN A 193 -2.42 4.32 -11.77
N LEU A 194 -1.70 3.39 -11.13
CA LEU A 194 -1.42 3.38 -9.71
C LEU A 194 -0.01 3.95 -9.47
N LYS A 195 0.13 4.83 -8.47
CA LYS A 195 1.42 5.39 -8.07
C LYS A 195 1.92 4.68 -6.82
N LEU A 196 3.22 4.36 -6.80
CA LEU A 196 3.99 4.21 -5.57
C LEU A 196 4.35 5.63 -5.15
N GLU A 197 3.69 6.15 -4.12
CA GLU A 197 4.14 7.36 -3.41
C GLU A 197 5.21 6.99 -2.38
#